data_AF-A0A7W1ZUR8-F1
#
_entry.id   AF-A0A7W1ZUR8-F1
#
_cell.length_a   1.000
_cell.length_b   1.000
_cell.length_c   1.000
_cell.angle_alpha   90.00
_cell.angle_beta   90.00
_cell.angle_gamma   90.00
#
_symmetry.space_group_name_H-M   'P 1'
#
loop_
_entity.id
_entity.type
_entity.pdbx_description
1 polymer ?
#
loop_
_entity_poly.entity_id
_entity_poly.type
_entity_poly.pdbx_seq_one_letter_code
_entity_poly.pdbx_strand_id
1 'polypeptide(L)' 'MLTKTTHVEALMQTPEQRLQGTVTYRIYTDDAWRNVEGLNEWKQLTQAQLIALVEQVYEKDKPRRTA' A
#
# COMPACT_ATOMS: atom_id res chain seq x y z
N MET A 1 -10.52 -11.96 11.60
CA MET A 1 -9.25 -12.46 11.02
C MET A 1 -8.57 -11.27 10.37
N LEU A 2 -7.31 -10.98 10.73
CA LEU A 2 -6.53 -9.95 10.04
C LEU A 2 -6.23 -10.47 8.64
N THR A 3 -6.76 -9.80 7.62
CA THR A 3 -6.38 -10.06 6.23
C THR A 3 -4.89 -9.78 6.10
N LYS A 4 -4.09 -10.82 5.88
CA LYS A 4 -2.63 -10.69 5.79
C LYS A 4 -2.28 -10.20 4.39
N THR A 5 -1.37 -9.23 4.31
CA THR A 5 -0.82 -8.84 3.02
C THR A 5 0.19 -9.89 2.56
N THR A 6 -0.06 -10.49 1.40
CA THR A 6 0.79 -11.53 0.81
C THR A 6 1.76 -10.95 -0.21
N HIS A 7 1.32 -9.92 -0.95
CA HIS A 7 2.10 -9.29 -1.99
C HIS A 7 1.70 -7.82 -2.16
N VAL A 8 2.62 -7.01 -2.68
CA VAL A 8 2.46 -5.58 -2.95
C VAL A 8 3.21 -5.27 -4.23
N GLU A 9 2.53 -4.67 -5.20
CA GLU A 9 3.07 -4.30 -6.49
C GLU A 9 2.90 -2.80 -6.72
N ALA A 10 3.95 -2.12 -7.20
CA ALA A 10 3.84 -0.73 -7.59
C ALA A 10 3.21 -0.62 -9.00
N LEU A 11 2.09 0.08 -9.11
CA LEU A 11 1.47 0.33 -10.40
C LEU A 11 2.21 1.42 -11.18
N MET A 12 1.88 1.54 -12.47
CA MET A 12 2.38 2.63 -13.30
C MET A 12 1.92 3.97 -12.73
N GLN A 13 2.89 4.86 -12.49
CA GLN A 13 2.60 6.23 -12.06
C GLN A 13 1.95 7.01 -13.18
N THR A 14 0.86 7.70 -12.87
CA THR A 14 0.30 8.73 -13.75
C THR A 14 1.25 9.93 -13.83
N PRO A 15 1.14 10.78 -14.86
CA PRO A 15 1.94 12.01 -14.95
C PRO A 15 1.81 12.89 -13.71
N GLU A 16 0.61 13.00 -13.14
CA GLU A 16 0.33 13.77 -11.91
C GLU A 16 1.05 13.18 -10.71
N GLN A 17 1.03 11.86 -10.55
CA GLN A 17 1.75 11.18 -9.47
C GLN A 17 3.26 11.34 -9.55
N ARG A 18 3.82 11.40 -10.77
CA ARG A 18 5.25 11.71 -10.96
C ARG A 18 5.58 13.13 -10.50
N LEU A 19 4.69 14.10 -10.75
CA LEU A 19 4.87 15.48 -10.28
C LEU A 19 4.76 15.58 -8.75
N GLN A 20 3.86 14.80 -8.15
CA GLN A 20 3.63 14.78 -6.70
C GLN A 20 4.62 13.89 -5.94
N GLY A 21 5.40 13.05 -6.63
CA GLY A 21 6.33 12.10 -6.00
C GLY A 21 5.63 10.90 -5.36
N THR A 22 4.40 10.59 -5.77
CA THR A 22 3.59 9.48 -5.25
C THR A 22 3.49 8.34 -6.27
N VAL A 23 3.03 7.18 -5.82
CA VAL A 23 2.69 6.03 -6.66
C VAL A 23 1.60 5.18 -6.00
N THR A 24 0.71 4.63 -6.81
CA THR A 24 -0.27 3.66 -6.36
C THR A 24 0.35 2.28 -6.20
N TYR A 25 0.28 1.72 -5.00
CA TYR A 25 0.63 0.33 -4.70
C TYR A 25 -0.63 -0.53 -4.68
N ARG A 26 -0.64 -1.60 -5.46
CA ARG A 26 -1.66 -2.65 -5.37
C ARG A 26 -1.22 -3.70 -4.36
N ILE A 27 -2.05 -3.91 -3.36
CA ILE A 27 -1.83 -4.78 -2.22
C ILE A 27 -2.72 -5.98 -2.40
N TYR A 28 -2.13 -7.16 -2.40
CA TYR A 28 -2.82 -8.43 -2.44
C TYR A 28 -2.90 -8.98 -1.02
N THR A 29 -4.11 -9.31 -0.61
CA THR A 29 -4.42 -10.01 0.63
C THR A 29 -5.04 -11.36 0.30
N ASP A 30 -5.12 -12.27 1.27
CA ASP A 30 -5.72 -13.60 1.07
C ASP A 30 -7.13 -13.59 0.48
N ASP A 31 -7.91 -12.52 0.70
CA ASP A 31 -9.32 -12.44 0.30
C ASP A 31 -9.55 -11.49 -0.89
N ALA A 32 -8.73 -10.45 -1.04
CA ALA A 32 -8.95 -9.39 -2.03
C ALA A 32 -7.65 -8.65 -2.37
N TRP A 33 -7.70 -7.82 -3.41
CA TRP A 33 -6.68 -6.80 -3.68
C TRP A 33 -7.24 -5.40 -3.44
N ARG A 34 -6.36 -4.46 -3.11
CA ARG A 34 -6.68 -3.04 -2.89
C ARG A 34 -5.57 -2.15 -3.40
N ASN A 35 -5.87 -0.86 -3.63
CA ASN A 35 -4.89 0.13 -4.01
C ASN A 35 -4.66 1.10 -2.85
N VAL A 36 -3.41 1.44 -2.56
CA VAL A 36 -3.00 2.46 -1.58
C VAL A 36 -2.02 3.38 -2.26
N GLU A 37 -2.18 4.69 -2.05
CA GLU A 37 -1.18 5.65 -2.50
C GLU A 37 -0.04 5.71 -1.50
N GLY A 38 1.19 5.64 -2.01
CA GLY A 38 2.40 5.73 -1.22
C GLY A 38 3.44 6.61 -1.90
N LEU A 39 4.57 6.82 -1.22
CA LEU A 39 5.66 7.60 -1.76
C LEU A 39 6.44 6.79 -2.81
N ASN A 40 6.99 7.48 -3.80
CA ASN A 40 7.78 6.84 -4.86
C ASN A 40 9.06 6.18 -4.33
N GLU A 41 9.61 6.71 -3.24
CA GLU A 41 10.75 6.13 -2.52
C GLU A 41 10.46 4.72 -1.97
N TRP A 42 9.21 4.34 -1.72
CA TRP A 42 8.89 2.98 -1.28
C TRP A 42 9.19 1.92 -2.34
N LYS A 43 9.31 2.30 -3.63
CA LYS A 43 9.72 1.38 -4.71
C LYS A 43 11.10 0.79 -4.51
N GLN A 44 11.97 1.48 -3.76
CA GLN A 44 13.31 1.02 -3.46
C GLN A 44 13.35 0.01 -2.30
N LEU A 45 12.23 -0.15 -1.59
CA LEU A 45 12.14 -1.05 -0.45
C LEU A 45 11.96 -2.49 -0.92
N THR A 46 12.41 -3.41 -0.07
CA THR A 46 12.15 -4.84 -0.30
C THR A 46 10.68 -5.15 -0.09
N GLN A 47 10.20 -6.23 -0.71
CA GLN A 47 8.82 -6.71 -0.57
C GLN A 47 8.36 -6.75 0.90
N ALA A 48 9.19 -7.28 1.80
CA ALA A 48 8.86 -7.39 3.23
C ALA A 48 8.71 -6.03 3.92
N GLN A 49 9.55 -5.05 3.58
CA GLN A 49 9.46 -3.68 4.11
C GLN A 49 8.23 -2.94 3.54
N LEU A 50 7.96 -3.11 2.25
CA LEU A 50 6.78 -2.57 1.58
C LEU A 50 5.49 -3.10 2.20
N ILE A 51 5.43 -4.41 2.47
CA ILE A 51 4.31 -5.05 3.18
C ILE A 51 4.13 -4.41 4.56
N ALA A 52 5.19 -4.32 5.37
CA ALA A 52 5.11 -3.76 6.71
C ALA A 52 4.65 -2.28 6.74
N LEU A 53 5.13 -1.46 5.79
CA LEU A 53 4.72 -0.05 5.68
C LEU A 53 3.26 0.09 5.25
N VAL A 54 2.87 -0.67 4.23
CA VAL A 54 1.50 -0.69 3.74
C VAL A 54 0.54 -1.16 4.84
N GLU A 55 0.90 -2.19 5.59
CA GLU A 55 0.10 -2.67 6.73
C GLU A 55 -0.04 -1.57 7.79
N GLN A 56 1.03 -0.84 8.13
CA GLN A 56 0.94 0.29 9.06
C GLN A 56 0.03 1.43 8.57
N VAL A 57 0.11 1.78 7.29
CA VAL A 57 -0.74 2.81 6.68
C VAL A 57 -2.19 2.33 6.66
N TYR A 58 -2.42 1.08 6.26
CA TYR A 58 -3.74 0.47 6.21
C TYR A 58 -4.39 0.34 7.59
N GLU A 59 -3.64 -0.05 8.62
CA GLU A 59 -4.15 -0.13 9.99
C GLU A 59 -4.50 1.24 10.57
N LYS A 60 -3.79 2.30 10.17
CA LYS A 60 -4.13 3.68 10.54
C LYS A 60 -5.34 4.23 9.81
N ASP A 61 -5.55 3.83 8.55
CA ASP A 61 -6.65 4.31 7.70
C ASP A 61 -7.95 3.52 7.88
N LYS A 62 -7.91 2.36 8.57
CA LYS A 62 -9.15 1.72 9.03
C LYS A 62 -9.90 2.74 9.88
N PRO A 63 -11.14 3.11 9.52
CA PRO A 63 -11.97 3.90 10.42
C PRO A 63 -12.01 3.12 11.72
N ARG A 64 -11.52 3.71 12.81
CA ARG A 64 -11.72 3.17 14.15
C ARG A 64 -13.22 2.88 14.22
N ARG A 65 -13.61 1.61 14.14
CA ARG A 65 -14.94 1.19 14.55
C ARG A 65 -14.99 1.55 16.01
N THR A 66 -15.55 2.72 16.31
CA THR A 66 -16.00 3.08 17.64
C THR A 66 -16.92 1.95 18.08
N ALA A 67 -16.41 1.17 19.03
CA ALA A 67 -17.19 0.20 19.78
C ALA A 67 -18.24 0.93 20.64
#